data_AF-A0A4Q3DVJ9-F1
#
_entry.id   AF-A0A4Q3DVJ9-F1
#
_cell.length_a   1.000
_cell.length_b   1.000
_cell.length_c   1.000
_cell.angle_alpha   90.00
_cell.angle_beta   90.00
_cell.angle_gamma   90.00
#
_symmetry.space_group_name_H-M   'P 1'
#
loop_
_entity.id
_entity.type
_entity.pdbx_description
1 polymer ?
#
loop_
_entity_poly.entity_id
_entity_poly.type
_entity_poly.pdbx_seq_one_letter_code
_entity_poly.pdbx_strand_id
1 'polypeptide(L)'
;MQLRLSAEDIVDALAGEPVDVPFVATYSFFGDLDAEQKADMERLEAIARTFIDIESFEISSKSSTVEVSVEGTLPLITPANGRDSKPGAWRLLVGPSELGIPGFDHRVWLAATSDFDAMEKDMRDVNFMSAPDEFNPTQIRLRADSGVALKLLAGGFQTGGDHVGLGVVDVEAGSSVTLNFGGGAYDETGATFLVQGLD
;
A
#
# COMPACT_ATOMS: atom_id res chain seq x y z
N MET A 1 -2.67 3.36 5.16
CA MET A 1 -1.98 2.05 5.09
C MET A 1 -0.47 2.25 5.07
N GLN A 2 0.32 1.40 5.73
CA GLN A 2 1.78 1.35 5.65
C GLN A 2 2.21 0.07 4.92
N LEU A 3 2.94 0.21 3.81
CA LEU A 3 3.57 -0.87 3.05
C LEU A 3 5.06 -0.97 3.41
N ARG A 4 5.58 -2.19 3.51
CA ARG A 4 6.99 -2.46 3.80
C ARG A 4 7.62 -3.16 2.61
N LEU A 5 8.42 -2.42 1.87
CA LEU A 5 9.03 -2.86 0.61
C LEU A 5 10.56 -2.87 0.75
N SER A 6 11.21 -3.79 0.06
CA SER A 6 12.66 -3.88 -0.04
C SER A 6 13.16 -3.66 -1.47
N ALA A 7 14.47 -3.48 -1.63
CA ALA A 7 15.08 -3.39 -2.96
C ALA A 7 15.04 -4.76 -3.65
N GLU A 8 15.30 -5.81 -2.87
CA GLU A 8 15.21 -7.21 -3.30
C GLU A 8 13.80 -7.54 -3.81
N ASP A 9 12.75 -7.12 -3.11
CA ASP A 9 11.35 -7.31 -3.53
C ASP A 9 11.10 -6.74 -4.94
N ILE A 10 11.64 -5.54 -5.22
CA ILE A 10 11.48 -4.87 -6.52
C ILE A 10 12.24 -5.64 -7.60
N VAL A 11 13.48 -6.08 -7.30
CA VAL A 11 14.31 -6.87 -8.22
C VAL A 11 13.66 -8.21 -8.54
N ASP A 12 13.17 -8.93 -7.52
CA ASP A 12 12.50 -10.22 -7.65
C ASP A 12 11.21 -10.10 -8.48
N ALA A 13 10.39 -9.09 -8.21
CA ALA A 13 9.19 -8.83 -8.98
C ALA A 13 9.51 -8.48 -10.45
N LEU A 14 10.59 -7.73 -10.70
CA LEU A 14 11.07 -7.44 -12.07
C LEU A 14 11.58 -8.70 -12.78
N ALA A 15 12.16 -9.65 -12.05
CA ALA A 15 12.54 -10.96 -12.55
C ALA A 15 11.33 -11.89 -12.80
N GLY A 16 10.15 -11.50 -12.29
CA GLY A 16 8.89 -12.23 -12.44
C GLY A 16 8.63 -13.24 -11.32
N GLU A 17 9.38 -13.19 -10.23
CA GLU A 17 9.14 -13.98 -9.05
C GLU A 17 7.90 -13.48 -8.28
N PRO A 18 7.15 -14.37 -7.60
CA PRO A 18 6.02 -13.97 -6.78
C PRO A 18 6.51 -13.26 -5.51
N VAL A 19 6.11 -12.00 -5.33
CA VAL A 19 6.48 -11.18 -4.18
C VAL A 19 5.21 -10.71 -3.47
N ASP A 20 5.09 -11.04 -2.18
CA ASP A 20 4.02 -10.59 -1.30
C ASP A 20 4.56 -9.51 -0.36
N VAL A 21 4.11 -8.27 -0.53
CA VAL A 21 4.57 -7.09 0.22
C VAL A 21 3.73 -6.89 1.48
N PRO A 22 4.31 -6.94 2.68
CA PRO A 22 3.57 -6.75 3.92
C PRO A 22 2.99 -5.35 4.03
N PHE A 23 1.76 -5.27 4.55
CA PHE A 23 1.12 -4.03 4.94
C PHE A 23 0.57 -4.09 6.36
N VAL A 24 0.47 -2.91 6.98
CA VAL A 24 -0.28 -2.67 8.21
C VAL A 24 -1.21 -1.49 7.96
N ALA A 25 -2.49 -1.65 8.27
CA ALA A 25 -3.47 -0.58 8.23
C ALA A 25 -4.17 -0.46 9.58
N THR A 26 -4.30 0.76 10.07
CA THR A 26 -4.97 1.03 11.34
C THR A 26 -6.07 2.06 11.12
N TYR A 27 -7.27 1.71 11.53
CA TYR A 27 -8.45 2.57 11.49
C TYR A 27 -8.91 2.80 12.91
N SER A 28 -9.25 4.04 13.26
CA SER A 28 -9.80 4.36 14.57
C SER A 28 -11.07 5.19 14.44
N PHE A 29 -12.04 4.90 15.31
CA PHE A 29 -13.29 5.65 15.39
C PHE A 29 -13.69 5.83 16.85
N PHE A 30 -14.41 6.92 17.11
CA PHE A 30 -14.96 7.21 18.43
C PHE A 30 -16.26 6.46 18.64
N GLY A 31 -16.41 5.92 19.85
CA GLY A 31 -17.56 5.12 20.26
C GLY A 31 -17.14 3.81 20.88
N ASP A 32 -18.15 3.05 21.29
CA ASP A 32 -18.01 1.66 21.69
C ASP A 32 -18.66 0.79 20.62
N LEU A 33 -18.22 -0.46 20.47
CA LEU A 33 -18.89 -1.44 19.63
C LEU A 33 -19.99 -2.16 20.43
N ASP A 34 -21.25 -1.91 20.09
CA ASP A 34 -22.36 -2.73 20.54
C ASP A 34 -22.41 -4.09 19.81
N ALA A 35 -23.43 -4.90 20.11
CA ALA A 35 -23.54 -6.24 19.52
C ALA A 35 -23.79 -6.22 18.00
N GLU A 36 -24.50 -5.21 17.49
CA GLU A 36 -24.79 -5.06 16.06
C GLU A 36 -23.53 -4.62 15.33
N GLN A 37 -22.83 -3.62 15.86
CA GLN A 37 -21.59 -3.12 15.27
C GLN A 37 -20.47 -4.17 15.26
N LYS A 38 -20.39 -5.03 16.30
CA LYS A 38 -19.46 -6.18 16.28
C LYS A 38 -19.79 -7.16 15.16
N ALA A 39 -21.07 -7.48 14.98
CA ALA A 39 -21.49 -8.37 13.90
C ALA A 39 -21.19 -7.76 12.52
N ASP A 40 -21.31 -6.44 12.37
CA ASP A 40 -20.94 -5.76 11.13
C ASP A 40 -19.41 -5.76 10.91
N MET A 41 -18.60 -5.60 11.95
CA MET A 41 -17.14 -5.73 11.84
C MET A 41 -16.72 -7.13 11.40
N GLU A 42 -17.34 -8.19 11.95
CA GLU A 42 -17.08 -9.57 11.55
C GLU A 42 -17.44 -9.81 10.06
N ARG A 43 -18.53 -9.20 9.58
CA ARG A 43 -18.91 -9.26 8.17
C ARG A 43 -17.92 -8.51 7.28
N LEU A 44 -17.50 -7.30 7.68
CA LEU A 44 -16.52 -6.51 6.94
C LEU A 44 -15.17 -7.24 6.87
N GLU A 45 -14.73 -7.86 7.96
CA GLU A 45 -13.54 -8.72 7.97
C GLU A 45 -13.68 -9.86 6.97
N ALA A 46 -14.81 -10.58 6.98
CA ALA A 46 -15.04 -11.69 6.05
C ALA A 46 -15.02 -11.24 4.57
N ILE A 47 -15.58 -10.06 4.27
CA ILE A 47 -15.51 -9.46 2.94
C ILE A 47 -14.05 -9.12 2.61
N ALA A 48 -13.34 -8.41 3.49
CA ALA A 48 -11.96 -8.01 3.26
C ALA A 48 -11.04 -9.21 2.97
N ARG A 49 -11.20 -10.31 3.72
CA ARG A 49 -10.47 -11.57 3.51
C ARG A 49 -10.75 -12.26 2.17
N THR A 50 -11.83 -11.91 1.49
CA THR A 50 -12.13 -12.42 0.13
C THR A 50 -11.30 -11.71 -0.94
N PHE A 51 -10.90 -10.46 -0.68
CA PHE A 51 -10.26 -9.58 -1.65
C PHE A 51 -8.85 -9.15 -1.27
N ILE A 52 -8.39 -9.49 -0.07
CA ILE A 52 -7.08 -9.11 0.47
C ILE A 52 -6.54 -10.29 1.26
N ASP A 53 -5.25 -10.58 1.11
CA ASP A 53 -4.56 -11.59 1.89
C ASP A 53 -4.28 -11.03 3.30
N ILE A 54 -5.22 -11.26 4.22
CA ILE A 54 -5.18 -10.74 5.59
C ILE A 54 -4.64 -11.83 6.52
N GLU A 55 -3.52 -11.54 7.18
CA GLU A 55 -2.91 -12.41 8.19
C GLU A 55 -3.54 -12.16 9.56
N SER A 56 -3.76 -10.90 9.92
CA SER A 56 -4.33 -10.51 11.21
C SER A 56 -5.39 -9.42 11.04
N PHE A 57 -6.47 -9.56 11.79
CA PHE A 57 -7.52 -8.55 11.93
C PHE A 57 -7.83 -8.43 13.42
N GLU A 58 -7.37 -7.34 14.02
CA GLU A 58 -7.46 -7.12 15.46
C GLU A 58 -8.35 -5.93 15.75
N ILE A 59 -9.36 -6.14 16.59
CA ILE A 59 -10.20 -5.08 17.12
C ILE A 59 -9.79 -4.87 18.57
N SER A 60 -9.33 -3.66 18.88
CA SER A 60 -9.07 -3.24 20.25
C SER A 60 -9.98 -2.06 20.62
N SER A 61 -10.36 -1.99 21.89
CA SER A 61 -11.14 -0.86 22.41
C SER A 61 -10.41 -0.30 23.62
N LYS A 62 -10.06 0.99 23.55
CA LYS A 62 -9.37 1.69 24.62
C LYS A 62 -10.09 3.00 24.90
N SER A 63 -10.74 3.07 26.06
CA SER A 63 -11.68 4.16 26.36
C SER A 63 -12.80 4.20 25.31
N SER A 64 -13.29 5.39 24.93
CA SER A 64 -14.30 5.58 23.88
C SER A 64 -13.72 5.60 22.45
N THR A 65 -12.64 4.85 22.23
CA THR A 65 -12.01 4.72 20.91
C THR A 65 -11.85 3.24 20.60
N VAL A 66 -12.35 2.87 19.44
CA VAL A 66 -12.15 1.54 18.86
C VAL A 66 -11.09 1.67 17.79
N GLU A 67 -10.13 0.76 17.81
CA GLU A 67 -9.06 0.66 16.84
C GLU A 67 -9.13 -0.70 16.16
N VAL A 68 -9.11 -0.69 14.84
CA VAL A 68 -9.04 -1.88 13.99
C VAL A 68 -7.67 -1.88 13.33
N SER A 69 -6.86 -2.90 13.63
CA SER A 69 -5.56 -3.13 13.00
C SER A 69 -5.67 -4.31 12.05
N VAL A 70 -5.26 -4.11 10.80
CA VAL A 70 -5.25 -5.11 9.75
C VAL A 70 -3.82 -5.29 9.27
N GLU A 71 -3.31 -6.51 9.37
CA GLU A 71 -2.01 -6.90 8.83
C GLU A 71 -2.23 -7.94 7.73
N GLY A 72 -1.47 -7.82 6.65
CA GLY A 72 -1.60 -8.70 5.51
C GLY A 72 -0.54 -8.44 4.45
N THR A 73 -0.77 -8.94 3.25
CA THR A 73 0.14 -8.75 2.12
C THR A 73 -0.59 -8.27 0.87
N LEU A 74 0.12 -7.51 0.04
CA LEU A 74 -0.30 -7.16 -1.32
C LEU A 74 0.72 -7.73 -2.32
N PRO A 75 0.28 -8.28 -3.46
CA PRO A 75 1.22 -8.75 -4.46
C PRO A 75 1.96 -7.56 -5.10
N LEU A 76 3.28 -7.70 -5.27
CA LEU A 76 4.11 -6.83 -6.10
C LEU A 76 4.42 -7.55 -7.42
N ILE A 77 3.93 -7.00 -8.51
CA ILE A 77 3.96 -7.67 -9.82
C ILE A 77 4.27 -6.69 -10.94
N THR A 78 4.69 -7.22 -12.07
CA THR A 78 4.74 -6.44 -13.31
C THR A 78 3.36 -6.37 -13.96
N PRO A 79 3.06 -5.33 -14.77
CA PRO A 79 1.84 -5.31 -15.58
C PRO A 79 1.68 -6.53 -16.50
N ALA A 80 2.80 -7.14 -16.93
CA ALA A 80 2.79 -8.33 -17.77
C ALA A 80 2.39 -9.60 -17.00
N ASN A 81 2.82 -9.73 -15.75
CA ASN A 81 2.59 -10.90 -14.91
C ASN A 81 1.29 -10.82 -14.10
N GLY A 82 0.58 -9.69 -14.16
CA GLY A 82 -0.64 -9.46 -13.38
C GLY A 82 -1.87 -10.30 -13.73
N ARG A 83 -1.77 -11.21 -14.71
CA ARG A 83 -2.82 -12.24 -14.95
C ARG A 83 -2.64 -13.49 -14.10
N ASP A 84 -1.40 -13.78 -13.70
CA ASP A 84 -1.06 -14.99 -12.94
C ASP A 84 -1.00 -14.72 -11.43
N SER A 85 -1.19 -13.46 -11.02
CA SER A 85 -1.24 -13.06 -9.61
C SER A 85 -2.56 -13.45 -8.95
N LYS A 86 -2.53 -13.60 -7.62
CA LYS A 86 -3.75 -13.72 -6.82
C LYS A 86 -4.71 -12.55 -7.14
N PRO A 87 -6.02 -12.79 -7.27
CA PRO A 87 -7.01 -11.72 -7.33
C PRO A 87 -6.97 -10.91 -6.03
N GLY A 88 -7.36 -9.64 -6.10
CA GLY A 88 -7.37 -8.79 -4.92
C GLY A 88 -7.62 -7.32 -5.21
N ALA A 89 -8.18 -6.62 -4.24
CA ALA A 89 -8.65 -5.23 -4.37
C ALA A 89 -7.52 -4.25 -4.72
N TRP A 90 -6.32 -4.48 -4.19
CA TRP A 90 -5.14 -3.67 -4.51
C TRP A 90 -3.94 -4.55 -4.86
N ARG A 91 -3.00 -3.94 -5.57
CA ARG A 91 -1.68 -4.50 -5.89
C ARG A 91 -0.63 -3.41 -6.00
N LEU A 92 0.61 -3.77 -5.69
CA LEU A 92 1.75 -2.98 -6.08
C LEU A 92 2.22 -3.40 -7.47
N LEU A 93 2.56 -2.41 -8.28
CA LEU A 93 3.04 -2.61 -9.63
C LEU A 93 4.46 -2.08 -9.76
N VAL A 94 5.31 -2.84 -10.44
CA VAL A 94 6.65 -2.42 -10.86
C VAL A 94 6.80 -2.59 -12.37
N GLY A 95 7.39 -1.60 -13.02
CA GLY A 95 7.60 -1.63 -14.47
C GLY A 95 8.52 -0.53 -14.96
N PRO A 96 8.73 -0.44 -16.28
CA PRO A 96 9.54 0.62 -16.86
C PRO A 96 8.91 2.01 -16.58
N SER A 97 9.76 2.99 -16.35
CA SER A 97 9.38 4.39 -16.25
C SER A 97 9.09 4.97 -17.63
N GLU A 98 7.85 5.40 -17.87
CA GLU A 98 7.44 6.05 -19.12
C GLU A 98 7.87 7.52 -19.20
N LEU A 99 8.41 8.08 -18.09
CA LEU A 99 8.78 9.49 -17.99
C LEU A 99 10.14 9.81 -18.64
N GLY A 100 10.93 8.79 -18.98
CA GLY A 100 12.22 8.96 -19.67
C GLY A 100 13.25 9.77 -18.87
N ILE A 101 13.16 9.76 -17.54
CA ILE A 101 14.08 10.48 -16.66
C ILE A 101 15.37 9.67 -16.55
N PRO A 102 16.53 10.19 -17.01
CA PRO A 102 17.77 9.42 -17.04
C PRO A 102 18.14 8.85 -15.68
N GLY A 103 18.39 7.54 -15.63
CA GLY A 103 18.76 6.81 -14.42
C GLY A 103 17.60 6.38 -13.53
N PHE A 104 16.36 6.82 -13.81
CA PHE A 104 15.16 6.39 -13.11
C PHE A 104 14.31 5.51 -14.03
N ASP A 105 14.82 4.32 -14.33
CA ASP A 105 14.28 3.43 -15.36
C ASP A 105 13.08 2.62 -14.89
N HIS A 106 12.82 2.57 -13.58
CA HIS A 106 11.74 1.80 -12.99
C HIS A 106 10.75 2.68 -12.23
N ARG A 107 9.47 2.33 -12.31
CA ARG A 107 8.37 2.94 -11.55
C ARG A 107 7.76 1.89 -10.64
N VAL A 108 7.48 2.27 -9.39
CA VAL A 108 6.66 1.51 -8.45
C VAL A 108 5.40 2.32 -8.14
N TRP A 109 4.22 1.68 -8.19
CA TRP A 109 2.96 2.34 -7.87
C TRP A 109 1.90 1.40 -7.29
N LEU A 110 1.07 1.92 -6.39
CA LEU A 110 -0.11 1.23 -5.87
C LEU A 110 -1.28 1.44 -6.85
N ALA A 111 -2.00 0.36 -7.14
CA ALA A 111 -3.19 0.42 -7.99
C ALA A 111 -4.32 -0.42 -7.39
N ALA A 112 -5.54 0.13 -7.44
CA ALA A 112 -6.75 -0.67 -7.30
C ALA A 112 -6.95 -1.56 -8.54
N THR A 113 -7.72 -2.63 -8.37
CA THR A 113 -8.08 -3.57 -9.45
C THR A 113 -9.59 -3.57 -9.66
N SER A 114 -10.08 -4.33 -10.64
CA SER A 114 -11.52 -4.56 -10.79
C SER A 114 -12.18 -5.23 -9.58
N ASP A 115 -11.39 -5.92 -8.75
CA ASP A 115 -11.88 -6.57 -7.53
C ASP A 115 -12.14 -5.55 -6.41
N PHE A 116 -11.54 -4.35 -6.49
CA PHE A 116 -11.82 -3.27 -5.57
C PHE A 116 -13.28 -2.85 -5.64
N ASP A 117 -13.82 -2.63 -6.85
CA ASP A 117 -15.22 -2.21 -7.03
C ASP A 117 -16.21 -3.22 -6.42
N ALA A 118 -15.90 -4.52 -6.53
CA ALA A 118 -16.69 -5.58 -5.94
C ALA A 118 -16.61 -5.56 -4.41
N MET A 119 -15.39 -5.45 -3.86
CA MET A 119 -15.17 -5.33 -2.42
C MET A 119 -15.85 -4.10 -1.82
N GLU A 120 -15.68 -2.93 -2.46
CA GLU A 120 -16.25 -1.66 -2.03
C GLU A 120 -17.77 -1.77 -1.96
N LYS A 121 -18.40 -2.33 -3.01
CA LYS A 121 -19.84 -2.57 -3.04
C LYS A 121 -20.28 -3.48 -1.89
N ASP A 122 -19.64 -4.63 -1.72
CA ASP A 122 -20.01 -5.60 -0.68
C ASP A 122 -19.85 -4.98 0.73
N MET A 123 -18.83 -4.16 0.95
CA MET A 123 -18.63 -3.44 2.21
C MET A 123 -19.68 -2.34 2.44
N ARG A 124 -20.03 -1.56 1.39
CA ARG A 124 -21.07 -0.53 1.47
C ARG A 124 -22.45 -1.12 1.80
N ASP A 125 -22.73 -2.34 1.34
CA ASP A 125 -23.97 -3.06 1.65
C ASP A 125 -24.07 -3.46 3.12
N VAL A 126 -22.95 -3.63 3.82
CA VAL A 126 -22.91 -3.82 5.29
C VAL A 126 -22.99 -2.47 6.00
N ASN A 127 -22.04 -1.57 5.71
CA ASN A 127 -22.01 -0.23 6.26
C ASN A 127 -21.37 0.74 5.26
N PHE A 128 -22.19 1.62 4.70
CA PHE A 128 -21.77 2.63 3.71
C PHE A 128 -20.58 3.48 4.17
N MET A 129 -20.47 3.75 5.48
CA MET A 129 -19.41 4.59 6.05
C MET A 129 -18.11 3.83 6.30
N SER A 130 -18.09 2.51 6.10
CA SER A 130 -16.95 1.64 6.42
C SER A 130 -16.25 1.09 5.18
N ALA A 131 -16.74 1.39 3.98
CA ALA A 131 -16.05 1.02 2.75
C ALA A 131 -14.79 1.89 2.58
N PRO A 132 -13.64 1.28 2.21
CA PRO A 132 -12.42 2.03 1.97
C PRO A 132 -12.54 2.87 0.69
N ASP A 133 -11.81 3.98 0.64
CA ASP A 133 -11.62 4.73 -0.60
C ASP A 133 -10.67 3.97 -1.53
N GLU A 134 -10.76 4.18 -2.85
CA GLU A 134 -9.82 3.57 -3.81
C GLU A 134 -8.38 4.03 -3.53
N PHE A 135 -8.24 5.33 -3.27
CA PHE A 135 -7.00 6.00 -2.93
C PHE A 135 -7.01 6.35 -1.45
N ASN A 136 -6.13 5.71 -0.68
CA ASN A 136 -5.96 5.99 0.73
C ASN A 136 -4.58 6.59 0.98
N PRO A 137 -4.44 7.45 2.01
CA PRO A 137 -3.14 7.83 2.52
C PRO A 137 -2.26 6.60 2.76
N THR A 138 -1.15 6.55 2.02
CA THR A 138 -0.26 5.40 1.92
C THR A 138 1.15 5.81 2.31
N GLN A 139 1.70 5.09 3.28
CA GLN A 139 3.08 5.19 3.68
C GLN A 139 3.85 4.02 3.07
N ILE A 140 4.94 4.29 2.36
CA ILE A 140 5.83 3.25 1.83
C ILE A 140 7.16 3.35 2.57
N ARG A 141 7.48 2.33 3.34
CA ARG A 141 8.80 2.16 3.92
C ARG A 141 9.63 1.28 2.99
N LEU A 142 10.62 1.88 2.33
CA LEU A 142 11.52 1.19 1.41
C LEU A 142 12.89 0.95 2.05
N ARG A 143 13.39 -0.28 2.00
CA ARG A 143 14.74 -0.67 2.45
C ARG A 143 15.67 -0.89 1.26
N ALA A 144 16.90 -0.40 1.35
CA ALA A 144 17.97 -0.62 0.35
C ALA A 144 18.87 -1.80 0.78
N ASP A 145 18.37 -3.02 0.70
CA ASP A 145 19.02 -4.25 1.19
C ASP A 145 19.76 -5.09 0.14
N SER A 146 19.71 -4.70 -1.13
CA SER A 146 20.48 -5.31 -2.22
C SER A 146 21.99 -5.05 -2.15
N GLY A 147 22.48 -4.37 -1.10
CA GLY A 147 23.88 -3.98 -0.95
C GLY A 147 24.29 -2.74 -1.77
N VAL A 148 23.34 -2.14 -2.49
CA VAL A 148 23.51 -0.89 -3.25
C VAL A 148 22.61 0.21 -2.69
N ALA A 149 23.04 1.46 -2.84
CA ALA A 149 22.23 2.61 -2.46
C ALA A 149 21.16 2.87 -3.53
N LEU A 150 19.96 3.26 -3.10
CA LEU A 150 18.88 3.63 -4.00
C LEU A 150 18.75 5.15 -4.11
N LYS A 151 18.18 5.61 -5.23
CA LYS A 151 17.56 6.94 -5.30
C LYS A 151 16.10 6.80 -5.66
N LEU A 152 15.25 7.59 -5.01
CA LEU A 152 13.82 7.62 -5.25
C LEU A 152 13.42 9.00 -5.76
N LEU A 153 12.73 9.05 -6.89
CA LEU A 153 12.13 10.28 -7.39
C LEU A 153 10.62 10.21 -7.24
N ALA A 154 10.05 11.11 -6.45
CA ALA A 154 8.62 11.16 -6.20
C ALA A 154 8.11 12.61 -6.22
N GLY A 155 6.84 12.78 -6.61
CA GLY A 155 6.08 13.99 -6.37
C GLY A 155 5.31 13.88 -5.06
N GLY A 156 4.93 15.03 -4.48
CA GLY A 156 3.90 15.18 -3.47
C GLY A 156 3.99 14.24 -2.26
N PHE A 157 5.13 14.17 -1.59
CA PHE A 157 5.31 13.25 -0.48
C PHE A 157 5.81 13.96 0.77
N GLN A 158 5.64 13.32 1.92
CA GLN A 158 6.28 13.74 3.17
C GLN A 158 7.36 12.74 3.58
N THR A 159 8.54 13.22 3.96
CA THR A 159 9.64 12.41 4.51
C THR A 159 10.36 13.20 5.60
N GLY A 160 10.80 12.54 6.68
CA GLY A 160 11.53 13.21 7.77
C GLY A 160 10.76 14.37 8.46
N GLY A 161 9.44 14.48 8.26
CA GLY A 161 8.61 15.59 8.73
C GLY A 161 8.33 16.68 7.68
N ASP A 162 9.09 16.72 6.58
CA ASP A 162 9.00 17.77 5.57
C ASP A 162 8.08 17.40 4.40
N HIS A 163 7.33 18.36 3.88
CA HIS A 163 6.50 18.22 2.67
C HIS A 163 7.31 18.57 1.41
N VAL A 164 7.34 17.67 0.44
CA VAL A 164 8.12 17.79 -0.78
C VAL A 164 7.20 17.73 -2.00
N GLY A 165 7.22 18.79 -2.83
CA GLY A 165 6.42 18.84 -4.06
C GLY A 165 6.95 17.92 -5.16
N LEU A 166 8.27 17.91 -5.38
CA LEU A 166 9.00 17.00 -6.26
C LEU A 166 10.43 16.90 -5.72
N GLY A 167 10.96 15.69 -5.56
CA GLY A 167 12.30 15.53 -5.00
C GLY A 167 12.92 14.16 -5.23
N VAL A 168 14.25 14.15 -5.16
CA VAL A 168 15.05 12.92 -5.11
C VAL A 168 15.43 12.65 -3.66
N VAL A 169 15.25 11.40 -3.23
CA VAL A 169 15.61 10.91 -1.91
C VAL A 169 16.66 9.83 -2.07
N ASP A 170 17.85 10.07 -1.53
CA ASP A 170 18.90 9.04 -1.45
C ASP A 170 18.62 8.09 -0.28
N VAL A 171 18.79 6.79 -0.51
CA VAL A 171 18.66 5.74 0.50
C VAL A 171 19.97 4.97 0.55
N GLU A 172 20.72 5.14 1.63
CA GLU A 172 22.00 4.46 1.80
C GLU A 172 21.83 2.94 1.85
N ALA A 173 22.83 2.19 1.35
CA ALA A 173 22.84 0.74 1.43
C ALA A 173 22.71 0.26 2.89
N GLY A 174 21.81 -0.69 3.12
CA GLY A 174 21.45 -1.20 4.44
C GLY A 174 20.48 -0.31 5.25
N SER A 175 20.07 0.84 4.72
CA SER A 175 19.14 1.76 5.39
C SER A 175 17.72 1.67 4.82
N SER A 176 16.77 2.36 5.48
CA SER A 176 15.39 2.49 5.01
C SER A 176 14.92 3.93 5.02
N VAL A 177 14.06 4.30 4.07
CA VAL A 177 13.34 5.56 4.06
C VAL A 177 11.83 5.33 4.07
N THR A 178 11.09 6.30 4.58
CA THR A 178 9.63 6.27 4.62
C THR A 178 9.09 7.46 3.84
N LEU A 179 8.35 7.17 2.77
CA LEU A 179 7.61 8.17 1.98
C LEU A 179 6.14 8.11 2.37
N ASN A 180 5.55 9.25 2.73
CA ASN A 180 4.12 9.35 3.00
C ASN A 180 3.43 10.06 1.85
N PHE A 181 2.49 9.38 1.22
CA PHE A 181 1.63 9.88 0.15
C PHE A 181 0.23 10.05 0.72
N GLY A 182 -0.23 11.28 0.94
CA GLY A 182 -1.54 11.52 1.53
C GLY A 182 -1.93 13.00 1.51
N GLY A 183 -3.24 13.24 1.43
CA GLY A 183 -3.84 14.57 1.38
C GLY A 183 -3.77 15.21 -0.01
N GLY A 184 -4.79 16.01 -0.34
CA GLY A 184 -4.82 16.81 -1.55
C GLY A 184 -4.81 15.93 -2.80
N ALA A 185 -3.73 15.97 -3.59
CA ALA A 185 -3.63 15.20 -4.83
C ALA A 185 -3.66 13.67 -4.62
N TYR A 186 -3.34 13.18 -3.41
CA TYR A 186 -3.38 11.73 -3.09
C TYR A 186 -4.73 11.24 -2.60
N ASP A 187 -5.71 12.15 -2.48
CA ASP A 187 -7.10 11.76 -2.24
C ASP A 187 -7.72 11.18 -3.54
N GLU A 188 -7.09 11.44 -4.70
CA GLU A 188 -7.54 10.98 -6.02
C GLU A 188 -6.46 10.17 -6.77
N THR A 189 -5.29 9.94 -6.17
CA THR A 189 -4.19 9.20 -6.80
C THR A 189 -3.45 8.26 -5.85
N GLY A 190 -3.00 7.13 -6.37
CA GLY A 190 -2.21 6.15 -5.62
C GLY A 190 -0.76 6.58 -5.42
N ALA A 191 -0.12 6.04 -4.37
CA ALA A 191 1.31 6.22 -4.12
C ALA A 191 2.14 5.77 -5.33
N THR A 192 3.09 6.60 -5.77
CA THR A 192 3.97 6.31 -6.90
C THR A 192 5.35 6.95 -6.72
N PHE A 193 6.40 6.25 -7.13
CA PHE A 193 7.77 6.77 -7.19
C PHE A 193 8.56 6.07 -8.28
N LEU A 194 9.65 6.72 -8.73
CA LEU A 194 10.64 6.10 -9.60
C LEU A 194 11.85 5.66 -8.79
N VAL A 195 12.54 4.62 -9.25
CA VAL A 195 13.69 4.03 -8.58
C VAL A 195 14.92 4.03 -9.49
N GLN A 196 16.05 4.35 -8.90
CA GLN A 196 17.39 4.17 -9.44
C GLN A 196 18.21 3.28 -8.50
N GLY A 197 19.13 2.47 -9.08
CA GLY A 197 20.11 1.69 -8.32
C GLY A 197 19.66 0.27 -8.00
N LEU A 198 18.93 -0.36 -8.92
CA LEU A 198 18.50 -1.77 -8.80
C LEU A 198 19.47 -2.76 -9.47
N ASP A 199 20.65 -2.28 -9.92
CA ASP A 199 21.68 -3.04 -10.65
C ASP A 199 22.67 -3.76 -9.73
#